data_AF-A0A9E3K3B6-F1
#
_entry.id   AF-A0A9E3K3B6-F1
#
_cell.length_a   1.000
_cell.length_b   1.000
_cell.length_c   1.000
_cell.angle_alpha   90.00
_cell.angle_beta   90.00
_cell.angle_gamma   90.00
#
_symmetry.space_group_name_H-M   'P 1'
#
loop_
_entity.id
_entity.type
_entity.pdbx_description
1 polymer ?
#
loop_
_entity_poly.entity_id
_entity_poly.type
_entity_poly.pdbx_seq_one_letter_code
_entity_poly.pdbx_strand_id
1 'polypeptide(L)'
;MQTAQRNSLRLLQWMMVASLALPLALFVFASAVSWVSIRDTADREIERALDVAHEHALKVFETIDRSLSEIAEIVRDVPDADIVAREQLLHLRLKQLVASLPQVKSAWVFDARGHALVNSLVVPAPEIDFSDRDYFKAHTASDIGT
;
A
#
# COMPACT_ATOMS: atom_id res chain seq x y z
N MET A 1 35.67 -22.08 70.10
CA MET A 1 35.94 -20.80 69.41
C MET A 1 35.96 -20.92 67.88
N GLN A 2 36.50 -21.99 67.28
CA GLN A 2 36.56 -22.16 65.80
C GLN A 2 35.20 -22.31 65.07
N THR A 3 34.15 -22.80 65.75
CA THR A 3 32.80 -22.94 65.16
C THR A 3 32.07 -21.61 64.99
N ALA A 4 32.28 -20.64 65.90
CA ALA A 4 31.66 -19.32 65.83
C ALA A 4 32.23 -18.48 64.66
N GLN A 5 33.54 -18.55 64.40
CA GLN A 5 34.19 -17.88 63.26
C GLN A 5 33.78 -18.45 61.89
N ARG A 6 33.54 -19.77 61.80
CA ARG A 6 33.04 -20.40 60.56
C ARG A 6 31.61 -19.97 60.23
N ASN A 7 30.77 -19.78 61.25
CA ASN A 7 29.39 -19.34 61.06
C ASN A 7 29.29 -17.86 60.65
N SER A 8 30.14 -16.98 61.20
CA SER A 8 30.16 -15.57 60.79
C SER A 8 30.66 -15.38 59.36
N LEU A 9 31.70 -16.13 58.93
CA LEU A 9 32.18 -16.12 57.54
C LEU A 9 31.11 -16.59 56.55
N ARG A 10 30.36 -17.65 56.89
CA ARG A 10 29.23 -18.12 56.08
C ARG A 10 28.13 -17.06 55.96
N LEU A 11 27.81 -16.38 57.06
CA LEU A 11 26.77 -15.35 57.08
C LEU A 11 27.17 -14.13 56.23
N LEU A 12 28.45 -13.73 56.28
CA LEU A 12 28.99 -12.65 55.43
C LEU A 12 28.95 -13.03 53.93
N GLN A 13 29.31 -14.27 53.59
CA GLN A 13 29.18 -14.77 52.22
C GLN A 13 27.73 -14.76 51.74
N TRP A 14 26.79 -15.20 52.58
CA TRP A 14 25.36 -15.15 52.25
C TRP A 14 24.86 -13.73 52.03
N MET A 15 25.29 -12.75 52.84
CA MET A 15 24.94 -11.34 52.63
C MET A 15 25.52 -10.80 51.33
N MET A 16 26.76 -11.15 51.00
CA MET A 16 27.40 -10.74 49.74
C MET A 16 26.67 -11.32 48.53
N VAL A 17 26.32 -12.61 48.57
CA VAL A 17 25.52 -13.27 47.53
C VAL A 17 24.15 -12.62 47.42
N ALA A 18 23.46 -12.38 48.54
CA ALA A 18 22.13 -11.77 48.55
C ALA A 18 22.15 -10.34 47.98
N SER A 19 23.17 -9.54 48.31
CA SER A 19 23.36 -8.19 47.79
C SER A 19 23.49 -8.12 46.27
N LEU A 20 23.96 -9.20 45.63
CA LEU A 20 24.10 -9.27 44.18
C LEU A 20 22.90 -10.00 43.54
N ALA A 21 22.40 -11.04 44.20
CA ALA A 21 21.30 -11.85 43.71
C ALA A 21 19.99 -11.06 43.64
N LEU A 22 19.71 -10.21 44.64
CA LEU A 22 18.49 -9.41 44.66
C LEU A 22 18.39 -8.43 43.48
N PRO A 23 19.38 -7.54 43.21
CA PRO A 23 19.31 -6.64 42.06
C PRO A 23 19.30 -7.40 40.72
N LEU A 24 20.02 -8.52 40.61
CA LEU A 24 19.95 -9.39 39.42
C LEU A 24 18.54 -9.95 39.21
N ALA A 25 17.90 -10.46 40.25
CA ALA A 25 16.54 -10.99 40.16
C ALA A 25 15.53 -9.91 39.76
N LEU A 26 15.64 -8.71 40.35
CA LEU A 26 14.80 -7.56 39.98
C LEU A 26 15.04 -7.13 38.54
N PHE A 27 16.30 -7.10 38.08
CA PHE A 27 16.64 -6.76 36.71
C PHE A 27 16.07 -7.77 35.70
N VAL A 28 16.22 -9.06 35.97
CA VAL A 28 15.67 -10.14 35.13
C VAL A 28 14.15 -10.06 35.09
N PHE A 29 13.49 -9.84 36.23
CA PHE A 29 12.05 -9.69 36.31
C PHE A 29 11.57 -8.47 35.51
N ALA A 30 12.18 -7.29 35.73
CA ALA A 30 11.83 -6.07 35.01
C ALA A 30 12.07 -6.21 33.50
N SER A 31 13.16 -6.87 33.11
CA SER A 31 13.50 -7.14 31.71
C SER A 31 12.49 -8.09 31.06
N ALA A 32 12.04 -9.14 31.75
CA ALA A 32 11.01 -10.05 31.24
C ALA A 32 9.66 -9.35 31.04
N VAL A 33 9.23 -8.53 32.01
CA VAL A 33 7.99 -7.74 31.89
C VAL A 33 8.09 -6.72 30.76
N SER A 34 9.22 -6.01 30.67
CA SER A 34 9.47 -5.04 29.59
C SER A 34 9.46 -5.71 28.22
N TRP A 35 10.10 -6.88 28.09
CA TRP A 35 10.15 -7.64 26.85
C TRP A 35 8.76 -8.02 26.33
N VAL A 36 7.88 -8.52 27.20
CA VAL A 36 6.50 -8.87 26.83
C VAL A 36 5.73 -7.61 26.39
N SER A 37 5.81 -6.53 27.18
CA SER A 37 5.14 -5.27 26.86
C SER A 37 5.59 -4.65 25.53
N ILE A 38 6.90 -4.66 25.26
CA ILE A 38 7.48 -4.17 24.01
C ILE A 38 7.00 -5.01 22.85
N ARG A 39 7.00 -6.34 23.00
CA ARG A 39 6.55 -7.26 21.95
C ARG A 39 5.07 -7.04 21.62
N ASP A 40 4.22 -6.99 22.63
CA ASP A 40 2.78 -6.75 22.44
C ASP A 40 2.49 -5.39 21.79
N THR A 41 3.31 -4.38 22.11
CA THR A 41 3.19 -3.04 21.52
C THR A 41 3.64 -3.04 20.06
N ALA A 42 4.77 -3.67 19.77
CA ALA A 42 5.27 -3.82 18.41
C ALA A 42 4.27 -4.57 17.52
N ASP A 43 3.71 -5.68 18.01
CA ASP A 43 2.71 -6.46 17.26
C ASP A 43 1.48 -5.60 16.92
N ARG A 44 0.94 -4.84 17.90
CA ARG A 44 -0.18 -3.91 17.66
C ARG A 44 0.15 -2.79 16.69
N GLU A 45 1.36 -2.25 16.73
CA GLU A 45 1.79 -1.21 15.79
C GLU A 45 1.90 -1.74 14.37
N ILE A 46 2.43 -2.97 14.21
CA ILE A 46 2.51 -3.66 12.93
C ILE A 46 1.12 -3.92 12.36
N GLU A 47 0.19 -4.46 13.16
CA GLU A 47 -1.19 -4.70 12.74
C GLU A 47 -1.88 -3.41 12.29
N ARG A 48 -1.77 -2.32 13.07
CA ARG A 48 -2.35 -1.02 12.69
C ARG A 48 -1.74 -0.46 11.41
N ALA A 49 -0.43 -0.56 11.24
CA ALA A 49 0.24 -0.09 10.04
C ALA A 49 -0.20 -0.90 8.81
N LEU A 50 -0.39 -2.21 8.97
CA LEU A 50 -0.94 -3.08 7.93
C LEU A 50 -2.36 -2.68 7.56
N ASP A 51 -3.25 -2.48 8.53
CA ASP A 51 -4.63 -2.07 8.30
C ASP A 51 -4.71 -0.74 7.54
N VAL A 52 -3.92 0.24 7.98
CA VAL A 52 -3.83 1.55 7.33
C VAL A 52 -3.34 1.40 5.89
N ALA A 53 -2.26 0.65 5.65
CA ALA A 53 -1.73 0.44 4.31
C ALA A 53 -2.74 -0.29 3.40
N HIS A 54 -3.45 -1.28 3.93
CA HIS A 54 -4.49 -2.01 3.22
C HIS A 54 -5.66 -1.10 2.84
N GLU A 55 -6.20 -0.34 3.79
CA GLU A 55 -7.31 0.58 3.54
C GLU A 55 -6.92 1.69 2.55
N HIS A 56 -5.68 2.22 2.65
CA HIS A 56 -5.17 3.17 1.67
C HIS A 56 -5.09 2.58 0.27
N ALA A 57 -4.55 1.36 0.11
CA ALA A 57 -4.48 0.69 -1.18
C ALA A 57 -5.89 0.48 -1.76
N LEU A 58 -6.83 0.01 -0.95
CA LEU A 58 -8.22 -0.20 -1.36
C LEU A 58 -8.85 1.10 -1.87
N LYS A 59 -8.77 2.20 -1.11
CA LYS A 59 -9.33 3.50 -1.50
C LYS A 59 -8.72 4.05 -2.78
N VAL A 60 -7.42 3.82 -2.99
CA VAL A 60 -6.74 4.21 -4.23
C VAL A 60 -7.35 3.46 -5.42
N PHE A 61 -7.53 2.14 -5.33
CA PHE A 61 -8.15 1.34 -6.38
C PHE A 61 -9.62 1.69 -6.60
N GLU A 62 -10.42 1.86 -5.54
CA GLU A 62 -11.81 2.30 -5.65
C GLU A 62 -11.95 3.64 -6.39
N THR A 63 -11.02 4.56 -6.13
CA THR A 63 -10.99 5.84 -6.84
C THR A 63 -10.67 5.65 -8.33
N ILE A 64 -9.69 4.78 -8.65
CA ILE A 64 -9.34 4.46 -10.04
C ILE A 64 -10.52 3.80 -10.76
N ASP A 65 -11.17 2.81 -10.16
CA ASP A 65 -12.31 2.09 -10.75
C ASP A 65 -13.49 3.02 -11.02
N ARG A 66 -13.78 3.94 -10.11
CA ARG A 66 -14.81 4.96 -10.30
C ARG A 66 -14.47 5.88 -11.48
N SER A 67 -13.22 6.30 -11.59
CA SER A 67 -12.76 7.15 -12.69
C SER A 67 -12.77 6.42 -14.04
N LEU A 68 -12.39 5.14 -14.08
CA LEU A 68 -12.52 4.31 -15.27
C LEU A 68 -13.99 4.14 -15.68
N SER A 69 -14.88 3.94 -14.72
CA SER A 69 -16.33 3.85 -14.98
C SER A 69 -16.89 5.16 -15.54
N GLU A 70 -16.44 6.32 -15.04
CA GLU A 70 -16.82 7.62 -15.60
C GLU A 70 -16.33 7.77 -17.05
N ILE A 71 -15.09 7.37 -17.34
CA ILE A 71 -14.54 7.42 -18.70
C ILE A 71 -15.33 6.50 -19.63
N ALA A 72 -15.62 5.28 -19.18
CA ALA A 72 -16.43 4.32 -19.94
C ALA A 72 -17.82 4.90 -20.24
N GLU A 73 -18.47 5.56 -19.28
CA GLU A 73 -19.76 6.21 -19.48
C GLU A 73 -19.71 7.35 -20.50
N ILE A 74 -18.62 8.12 -20.54
CA ILE A 74 -18.44 9.23 -21.49
C ILE A 74 -18.38 8.73 -22.94
N VAL A 75 -17.81 7.55 -23.15
CA VAL A 75 -17.59 6.98 -24.49
C VAL A 75 -18.59 5.88 -24.84
N ARG A 76 -19.49 5.52 -23.91
CA ARG A 76 -20.52 4.48 -24.09
C ARG A 76 -21.39 4.81 -25.29
N ASP A 77 -21.60 3.83 -26.16
CA ASP A 77 -22.42 3.95 -27.37
C ASP A 77 -21.96 5.07 -28.35
N VAL A 78 -20.74 5.59 -28.20
CA VAL A 78 -20.16 6.60 -29.11
C VAL A 78 -19.26 5.90 -30.13
N PRO A 79 -19.54 6.02 -31.45
CA PRO A 79 -18.66 5.46 -32.46
C PRO A 79 -17.26 6.07 -32.43
N ASP A 80 -16.22 5.27 -32.72
CA ASP A 80 -14.81 5.71 -32.74
C ASP A 80 -14.58 6.98 -33.58
N ALA A 81 -15.28 7.12 -34.72
CA ALA A 81 -15.18 8.30 -35.58
C ALA A 81 -15.66 9.58 -34.87
N ASP A 82 -16.70 9.49 -34.05
CA ASP A 82 -17.22 10.61 -33.27
C ASP A 82 -16.32 10.94 -32.07
N ILE A 83 -15.64 9.93 -31.49
CA ILE A 83 -14.62 10.12 -30.45
C ILE A 83 -13.44 10.92 -31.03
N VAL A 84 -12.92 10.52 -32.19
CA VAL A 84 -11.83 11.21 -32.88
C VAL A 84 -12.25 12.61 -33.32
N ALA A 85 -13.48 12.78 -33.83
CA ALA A 85 -14.00 14.10 -34.19
C ALA A 85 -14.07 15.07 -32.99
N ARG A 86 -14.20 14.54 -31.77
CA ARG A 86 -14.27 15.31 -30.51
C ARG A 86 -12.99 15.21 -29.67
N GLU A 87 -11.88 14.77 -30.27
CA GLU A 87 -10.63 14.44 -29.57
C GLU A 87 -10.17 15.59 -28.65
N GLN A 88 -10.15 16.83 -29.15
CA GLN A 88 -9.70 17.99 -28.38
C GLN A 88 -10.50 18.19 -27.08
N LEU A 89 -11.83 18.02 -27.16
CA LEU A 89 -12.73 18.17 -26.01
C LEU A 89 -12.53 17.02 -25.02
N LEU A 90 -12.45 15.79 -25.52
CA LEU A 90 -12.23 14.60 -24.69
C LEU A 90 -10.84 14.62 -24.04
N HIS A 91 -9.80 15.05 -24.74
CA HIS A 91 -8.46 15.24 -24.19
C HIS A 91 -8.48 16.18 -22.98
N LEU A 92 -9.12 17.35 -23.10
CA LEU A 92 -9.21 18.31 -21.99
C LEU A 92 -9.95 17.73 -20.79
N ARG A 93 -11.03 16.97 -21.05
CA ARG A 93 -11.79 16.30 -19.99
C ARG A 93 -10.96 15.22 -19.29
N LEU A 94 -10.29 14.35 -20.05
CA LEU A 94 -9.39 13.32 -19.51
C LEU A 94 -8.21 13.94 -18.76
N LYS A 95 -7.63 15.02 -19.28
CA LYS A 95 -6.55 15.76 -18.62
C LYS A 95 -7.00 16.36 -17.29
N GLN A 96 -8.22 16.92 -17.22
CA GLN A 96 -8.77 17.44 -15.98
C GLN A 96 -9.05 16.34 -14.95
N LEU A 97 -9.57 15.19 -15.40
CA LEU A 97 -9.80 14.02 -14.54
C LEU A 97 -8.47 13.47 -14.00
N VAL A 98 -7.44 13.32 -14.83
CA VAL A 98 -6.13 12.85 -14.38
C VAL A 98 -5.45 13.86 -13.45
N ALA A 99 -5.63 15.16 -13.67
CA ALA A 99 -5.06 16.20 -12.80
C ALA A 99 -5.60 16.18 -11.36
N SER A 100 -6.80 15.64 -11.12
CA SER A 100 -7.36 15.47 -9.76
C SER A 100 -6.96 14.15 -9.08
N LEU A 101 -6.24 13.27 -9.78
CA LEU A 101 -5.85 11.94 -9.31
C LEU A 101 -4.33 11.79 -9.34
N PRO A 102 -3.62 12.19 -8.26
CA PRO A 102 -2.16 12.12 -8.19
C PRO A 102 -1.57 10.73 -8.47
N GLN A 103 -2.34 9.67 -8.18
CA GLN A 103 -1.98 8.28 -8.42
C GLN A 103 -2.08 7.84 -9.90
N VAL A 104 -2.76 8.60 -10.76
CA VAL A 104 -2.96 8.28 -12.18
C VAL A 104 -2.00 9.08 -13.04
N LYS A 105 -1.19 8.39 -13.85
CA LYS A 105 -0.26 9.05 -14.78
C LYS A 105 -0.97 9.59 -16.02
N SER A 106 -1.87 8.81 -16.59
CA SER A 106 -2.57 9.14 -17.83
C SER A 106 -3.77 8.24 -18.04
N ALA A 107 -4.80 8.78 -18.71
CA ALA A 107 -5.96 8.04 -19.18
C ALA A 107 -5.95 7.95 -20.71
N TRP A 108 -6.32 6.79 -21.24
CA TRP A 108 -6.29 6.46 -22.67
C TRP A 108 -7.57 5.73 -23.06
N VAL A 109 -8.08 6.02 -24.25
CA VAL A 109 -9.18 5.30 -24.89
C VAL A 109 -8.62 4.68 -26.16
N PHE A 110 -8.86 3.38 -26.34
CA PHE A 110 -8.37 2.61 -27.49
C PHE A 110 -9.52 2.08 -28.33
N ASP A 111 -9.31 1.93 -29.63
CA ASP A 111 -10.21 1.19 -30.52
C ASP A 111 -10.14 -0.33 -30.24
N ALA A 112 -11.07 -1.09 -30.82
CA ALA A 112 -11.11 -2.55 -30.68
C ALA A 112 -9.86 -3.28 -31.23
N ARG A 113 -8.95 -2.57 -31.91
CA ARG A 113 -7.71 -3.09 -32.47
C ARG A 113 -6.47 -2.62 -31.71
N GLY A 114 -6.61 -1.83 -30.65
CA GLY A 114 -5.51 -1.35 -29.83
C GLY A 114 -4.87 -0.02 -30.27
N HIS A 115 -5.52 0.73 -31.16
CA HIS A 115 -5.07 2.08 -31.54
C HIS A 115 -5.63 3.13 -30.59
N ALA A 116 -4.81 4.11 -30.20
CA ALA A 116 -5.27 5.19 -29.34
C ALA A 116 -6.21 6.14 -30.09
N LEU A 117 -7.44 6.32 -29.58
CA LEU A 117 -8.43 7.27 -30.10
C LEU A 117 -8.27 8.65 -29.45
N VAL A 118 -8.07 8.68 -28.13
CA VAL A 118 -7.83 9.90 -27.36
C VAL A 118 -7.08 9.57 -26.07
N ASN A 119 -6.28 10.51 -25.56
CA ASN A 119 -5.55 10.35 -24.32
C ASN A 119 -5.42 11.68 -23.55
N SER A 120 -5.02 11.61 -22.28
CA SER A 120 -4.88 12.79 -21.42
C SER A 120 -3.56 13.56 -21.58
N LEU A 121 -2.58 13.04 -22.32
CA LEU A 121 -1.21 13.57 -22.38
C LEU A 121 -0.97 14.48 -23.59
N VAL A 122 -1.37 14.04 -24.77
CA VAL A 122 -1.04 14.68 -26.05
C VAL A 122 -2.23 14.66 -27.01
N VAL A 123 -2.26 15.67 -27.89
CA VAL A 123 -3.17 15.78 -29.03
C VAL A 123 -2.33 16.17 -30.26
N PRO A 124 -2.48 15.51 -31.42
CA PRO A 124 -3.31 14.32 -31.63
C PRO A 124 -2.76 13.08 -30.91
N ALA A 125 -3.62 12.08 -30.72
CA ALA A 125 -3.25 10.78 -30.19
C ALA A 125 -2.20 10.13 -31.12
N PRO A 126 -1.15 9.50 -30.56
CA PRO A 126 -0.11 8.91 -31.38
C PRO A 126 -0.65 7.69 -32.12
N GLU A 127 -0.29 7.58 -33.40
CA GLU A 127 -0.58 6.41 -34.25
C GLU A 127 0.36 5.24 -33.91
N ILE A 128 0.21 4.71 -32.69
CA ILE A 128 0.97 3.56 -32.18
C ILE A 128 -0.03 2.43 -31.88
N ASP A 129 0.35 1.20 -32.24
CA ASP A 129 -0.39 -0.01 -31.89
C ASP A 129 -0.03 -0.47 -30.46
N PHE A 130 -1.06 -0.65 -29.63
CA PHE A 130 -0.96 -1.15 -28.25
C PHE A 130 -1.62 -2.53 -28.09
N SER A 131 -1.99 -3.21 -29.17
CA SER A 131 -2.60 -4.55 -29.12
C SER A 131 -1.69 -5.62 -28.53
N ASP A 132 -0.37 -5.39 -28.54
CA ASP A 132 0.63 -6.27 -27.97
C ASP A 132 0.68 -6.21 -26.43
N ARG A 133 0.05 -5.20 -25.82
CA ARG A 133 0.14 -4.92 -24.39
C ARG A 133 -0.71 -5.86 -23.56
N ASP A 134 -0.16 -6.29 -22.43
CA ASP A 134 -0.84 -7.23 -21.52
C ASP A 134 -2.19 -6.68 -21.03
N TYR A 135 -2.27 -5.38 -20.75
CA TYR A 135 -3.54 -4.76 -20.34
C TYR A 135 -4.61 -4.82 -21.44
N PHE A 136 -4.22 -4.69 -22.72
CA PHE A 136 -5.17 -4.76 -23.83
C PHE A 136 -5.62 -6.21 -24.07
N LYS A 137 -4.67 -7.14 -24.05
CA LYS A 137 -4.93 -8.59 -24.17
C LYS A 137 -5.83 -9.11 -23.05
N ALA A 138 -5.64 -8.65 -21.82
CA ALA A 138 -6.45 -9.05 -20.66
C ALA A 138 -7.93 -8.65 -20.82
N HIS A 139 -8.21 -7.47 -21.39
CA HIS A 139 -9.57 -7.01 -21.63
C HIS A 139 -10.20 -7.77 -22.81
N THR A 140 -9.54 -7.81 -23.97
CA THR A 140 -10.06 -8.50 -25.16
C THR A 140 -10.33 -10.00 -24.97
N ALA A 141 -9.63 -10.66 -24.04
CA ALA A 141 -9.88 -12.06 -23.71
C ALA A 141 -11.19 -12.30 -22.93
N SER A 142 -11.76 -11.27 -22.30
CA SER A 142 -12.93 -11.40 -21.41
C SER A 142 -14.12 -10.55 -21.87
N ASP A 143 -13.90 -9.28 -22.20
CA ASP A 143 -14.93 -8.33 -22.63
C ASP A 143 -14.26 -7.17 -23.39
N ILE A 144 -14.79 -6.84 -24.57
CA ILE A 144 -14.31 -5.71 -25.39
C ILE A 144 -14.96 -4.37 -25.00
N GLY A 145 -15.90 -4.37 -24.04
CA GLY A 145 -16.61 -3.18 -23.60
C GLY A 145 -17.60 -2.70 -24.67
N THR A 146 -18.79 -3.31 -24.71
CA THR A 146 -19.92 -2.85 -25.55
C THR A 146 -20.79 -1.85 -24.82
#